data_AF-A0A9X4E1R0-F1
#
_entry.id   AF-A0A9X4E1R0-F1
#
_cell.length_a   1.000
_cell.length_b   1.000
_cell.length_c   1.000
_cell.angle_alpha   90.00
_cell.angle_beta   90.00
_cell.angle_gamma   90.00
#
_symmetry.space_group_name_H-M   'P 1'
#
loop_
_entity.id
_entity.type
_entity.pdbx_description
1 polymer ?
#
loop_
_entity_poly.entity_id
_entity_poly.type
_entity_poly.pdbx_seq_one_letter_code
_entity_poly.pdbx_strand_id
1 'polypeptide(L)'
;MQEALVLIGILFAVTLMIALMFMNRRDGGGAPVDERVPLPPITRGEPVPARQSESEQAFRAWLAVLYQDNPRHVDAVVADVAARLRKRGIAAGEFPAEDVIALGAGEAVGGEHAFAVNRDDGESFSAYIRDMAARFRFDLADGTSHAPLPERMRAVYPQFLARNAVLYCAKTDGGFYFLMIVPKRDSEDFVRAAQLWGAEIRPADQPFD
;
A
#
# COMPACT_ATOMS: atom_id res chain seq x y z
N MET A 1 0.47 -33.12 21.42
CA MET A 1 -0.96 -33.13 21.02
C MET A 1 -1.66 -31.78 21.26
N GLN A 2 -1.26 -31.00 22.26
CA GLN A 2 -1.93 -29.74 22.63
C GLN A 2 -1.68 -28.58 21.64
N GLU A 3 -0.50 -28.52 21.02
CA GLU A 3 -0.15 -27.45 20.07
C GLU A 3 -0.89 -27.53 18.72
N ALA A 4 -1.19 -28.73 18.24
CA ALA A 4 -1.93 -28.92 16.99
C ALA A 4 -3.38 -28.41 17.10
N LEU A 5 -3.99 -28.52 18.28
CA LEU A 5 -5.36 -28.07 18.52
C LEU A 5 -5.47 -26.53 18.61
N VAL A 6 -4.42 -25.87 19.11
CA VAL A 6 -4.34 -24.40 19.17
C VAL A 6 -4.16 -23.81 17.77
N LEU A 7 -3.29 -24.42 16.94
CA LEU A 7 -3.07 -24.00 15.56
C LEU A 7 -4.33 -24.15 14.70
N ILE A 8 -5.09 -25.24 14.86
CA ILE A 8 -6.37 -25.44 14.18
C ILE A 8 -7.40 -24.41 14.66
N GLY A 9 -7.45 -24.10 15.96
CA GLY A 9 -8.34 -23.09 16.51
C GLY A 9 -8.07 -21.67 15.97
N ILE A 10 -6.79 -21.28 15.86
CA ILE A 10 -6.39 -19.99 15.29
C ILE A 10 -6.72 -19.93 13.79
N LEU A 11 -6.45 -20.99 13.03
CA LEU A 11 -6.75 -21.03 11.60
C LEU A 11 -8.26 -20.93 11.33
N PHE A 12 -9.09 -21.56 12.17
CA PHE A 12 -10.55 -21.47 12.07
C PHE A 12 -11.06 -20.06 12.41
N ALA A 13 -10.50 -19.41 13.43
CA ALA A 13 -10.84 -18.04 13.80
C ALA A 13 -10.48 -17.02 12.70
N VAL A 14 -9.31 -17.20 12.07
CA VAL A 14 -8.85 -16.35 10.96
C VAL A 14 -9.74 -16.55 9.72
N THR A 15 -10.07 -17.79 9.38
CA THR A 15 -10.94 -18.08 8.23
C THR A 15 -12.35 -17.53 8.43
N LEU A 16 -12.89 -17.62 9.66
CA LEU A 16 -14.20 -17.09 10.02
C LEU A 16 -14.24 -15.56 9.96
N MET A 17 -13.19 -14.89 10.44
CA MET A 17 -13.03 -13.44 10.33
C MET A 17 -13.02 -12.97 8.86
N ILE A 18 -12.29 -13.67 8.01
CA ILE A 18 -12.22 -13.38 6.57
C ILE A 18 -13.62 -13.54 5.94
N ALA A 19 -14.31 -14.64 6.22
CA ALA A 19 -15.67 -14.87 5.69
C ALA A 19 -16.67 -13.79 6.14
N LEU A 20 -16.61 -13.36 7.40
CA LEU A 20 -17.47 -12.31 7.95
C LEU A 20 -17.19 -10.93 7.31
N MET A 21 -15.93 -10.62 6.99
CA MET A 21 -15.58 -9.40 6.25
C MET A 21 -16.14 -9.39 4.82
N PHE A 22 -16.21 -10.54 4.15
CA PHE A 22 -16.80 -10.66 2.81
C PHE A 22 -18.34 -10.64 2.82
N MET A 23 -18.98 -11.20 3.85
CA MET A 23 -20.44 -11.22 3.96
C MET A 23 -21.04 -9.84 4.28
N ASN A 24 -20.31 -8.96 4.97
CA ASN A 24 -20.79 -7.62 5.32
C ASN A 24 -20.78 -6.62 4.14
N ARG A 25 -20.45 -7.09 2.91
CA ARG A 25 -20.28 -6.25 1.71
C ARG A 25 -21.40 -6.37 0.67
N ARG A 26 -22.48 -7.11 0.96
CA ARG A 26 -23.70 -7.13 0.15
C ARG A 26 -24.80 -6.39 0.91
N ASP A 27 -24.88 -5.08 0.69
CA ASP A 27 -26.13 -4.33 0.57
C ASP A 27 -25.78 -2.88 0.19
N GLY A 28 -26.22 -2.45 -0.99
CA GLY A 28 -25.93 -1.12 -1.52
C GLY A 28 -26.23 -1.01 -3.00
N GLY A 29 -27.49 -1.21 -3.38
CA GLY A 29 -27.98 -0.95 -4.72
C GLY A 29 -27.74 0.50 -5.14
N GLY A 30 -27.44 0.69 -6.43
CA GLY A 30 -27.03 1.96 -7.00
C GLY A 30 -28.14 3.01 -7.09
N ALA A 31 -27.70 4.27 -7.04
CA ALA A 31 -28.39 5.42 -7.58
C ALA A 31 -27.38 6.28 -8.36
N PRO A 32 -27.78 6.97 -9.45
CA PRO A 32 -26.85 7.72 -10.28
C PRO A 32 -26.37 8.97 -9.55
N VAL A 33 -25.06 9.22 -9.58
CA VAL A 33 -24.42 10.40 -8.98
C VAL A 33 -24.36 11.51 -10.02
N ASP A 34 -25.23 12.49 -9.89
CA ASP A 34 -25.02 13.83 -10.46
C ASP A 34 -25.47 14.88 -9.44
N GLU A 35 -24.56 15.25 -8.55
CA GLU A 35 -24.66 16.51 -7.82
C GLU A 35 -23.25 16.96 -7.42
N ARG A 36 -22.74 18.01 -8.07
CA ARG A 36 -21.51 18.68 -7.64
C ARG A 36 -21.75 19.25 -6.25
N VAL A 37 -21.21 18.61 -5.23
CA VAL A 37 -21.24 19.11 -3.85
C VAL A 37 -20.50 20.46 -3.80
N PRO A 38 -21.17 21.58 -3.48
CA PRO A 38 -20.48 22.85 -3.30
C PRO A 38 -19.58 22.77 -2.05
N LEU A 39 -18.38 23.34 -2.14
CA LEU A 39 -17.48 23.47 -0.99
C LEU A 39 -18.18 24.22 0.15
N PRO A 40 -18.03 23.78 1.42
CA PRO A 40 -18.68 24.44 2.55
C PRO A 40 -18.10 25.85 2.78
N PRO A 41 -18.93 26.81 3.24
CA PRO A 41 -18.48 28.17 3.53
C PRO A 41 -17.55 28.18 4.76
N ILE A 42 -16.51 29.02 4.71
CA ILE A 42 -15.55 29.19 5.81
C ILE A 42 -16.23 29.92 6.97
N THR A 43 -16.67 29.15 7.98
CA THR A 43 -17.20 29.69 9.22
C THR A 43 -16.05 29.94 10.20
N ARG A 44 -15.86 31.21 10.62
CA ARG A 44 -14.99 31.58 11.75
C ARG A 44 -15.54 30.95 13.03
N GLY A 45 -14.79 30.07 13.69
CA GLY A 45 -15.08 29.72 15.09
C GLY A 45 -14.73 28.32 15.57
N GLU A 46 -14.25 27.39 14.74
CA GLU A 46 -13.76 26.10 15.24
C GLU A 46 -12.22 26.11 15.39
N PRO A 47 -11.66 25.41 16.39
CA PRO A 47 -10.22 25.28 16.51
C PRO A 47 -9.71 24.54 15.28
N VAL A 48 -8.98 25.26 14.43
CA VAL A 48 -8.29 24.73 13.26
C VAL A 48 -7.53 23.47 13.71
N PRO A 49 -7.77 22.28 13.13
CA PRO A 49 -6.97 21.11 13.48
C PRO A 49 -5.50 21.48 13.28
N ALA A 50 -4.67 21.16 14.27
CA ALA A 50 -3.26 21.51 14.34
C ALA A 50 -2.63 21.54 12.94
N ARG A 51 -1.95 22.64 12.58
CA ARG A 51 -1.28 22.78 11.27
C ARG A 51 -0.57 21.47 10.94
N GLN A 52 -1.08 20.71 9.96
CA GLN A 52 -0.41 19.50 9.50
C GLN A 52 0.98 19.92 9.02
N SER A 53 2.00 19.19 9.42
CA SER A 53 3.36 19.51 8.97
C SER A 53 3.45 19.36 7.44
N GLU A 54 4.44 20.00 6.82
CA GLU A 54 4.72 19.80 5.40
C GLU A 54 5.04 18.32 5.08
N SER A 55 5.68 17.62 6.01
CA SER A 55 6.01 16.19 5.89
C SER A 55 4.75 15.32 5.88
N GLU A 56 3.78 15.57 6.77
CA GLU A 56 2.51 14.85 6.78
C GLU A 56 1.70 15.13 5.51
N GLN A 57 1.66 16.38 5.06
CA GLN A 57 0.97 16.76 3.82
C GLN A 57 1.57 16.05 2.60
N ALA A 58 2.90 15.98 2.50
CA ALA A 58 3.59 15.29 1.42
C ALA A 58 3.31 13.77 1.45
N PHE A 59 3.37 13.15 2.63
CA PHE A 59 3.02 11.74 2.80
C PHE A 59 1.56 11.45 2.42
N ARG A 60 0.63 12.31 2.86
CA ARG A 60 -0.80 12.21 2.50
C ARG A 60 -1.03 12.35 1.00
N ALA A 61 -0.34 13.27 0.33
CA ALA A 61 -0.44 13.44 -1.11
C ALA A 61 0.00 12.17 -1.85
N TRP A 62 1.08 11.53 -1.37
CA TRP A 62 1.55 10.25 -1.91
C TRP A 62 0.52 9.12 -1.69
N LEU A 63 -0.03 8.99 -0.48
CA LEU A 63 -1.10 8.02 -0.19
C LEU A 63 -2.38 8.29 -0.99
N ALA A 64 -2.72 9.55 -1.26
CA ALA A 64 -3.92 9.91 -2.02
C ALA A 64 -3.86 9.40 -3.48
N VAL A 65 -2.67 9.37 -4.08
CA VAL A 65 -2.46 8.76 -5.39
C VAL A 65 -2.47 7.24 -5.28
N LEU A 66 -1.77 6.67 -4.29
CA LEU A 66 -1.70 5.22 -4.10
C LEU A 66 -3.08 4.61 -3.86
N TYR A 67 -3.87 5.21 -2.95
CA TYR A 67 -5.20 4.75 -2.54
C TYR A 67 -6.34 5.54 -3.20
N GLN A 68 -6.17 6.00 -4.44
CA GLN A 68 -7.19 6.82 -5.12
C GLN A 68 -8.56 6.12 -5.21
N ASP A 69 -8.59 4.79 -5.29
CA ASP A 69 -9.81 3.97 -5.29
C ASP A 69 -10.34 3.64 -3.89
N ASN A 70 -9.57 3.92 -2.84
CA ASN A 70 -10.00 3.80 -1.45
C ASN A 70 -9.53 4.99 -0.58
N PRO A 71 -9.99 6.23 -0.84
CA PRO A 71 -9.52 7.42 -0.12
C PRO A 71 -9.80 7.37 1.39
N ARG A 72 -10.82 6.61 1.81
CA ARG A 72 -11.18 6.44 3.23
C ARG A 72 -10.10 5.71 4.03
N HIS A 73 -9.21 4.97 3.37
CA HIS A 73 -8.11 4.27 4.03
C HIS A 73 -6.96 5.22 4.42
N VAL A 74 -6.81 6.36 3.74
CA VAL A 74 -5.65 7.26 3.92
C VAL A 74 -5.52 7.72 5.37
N ASP A 75 -6.61 8.16 6.01
CA ASP A 75 -6.56 8.63 7.40
C ASP A 75 -6.18 7.52 8.40
N ALA A 76 -6.63 6.29 8.14
CA ALA A 76 -6.28 5.14 8.97
C ALA A 76 -4.78 4.79 8.83
N VAL A 77 -4.24 4.78 7.60
CA VAL A 77 -2.80 4.57 7.37
C VAL A 77 -1.98 5.65 8.07
N VAL A 78 -2.34 6.93 7.89
CA VAL A 78 -1.60 8.03 8.49
C VAL A 78 -1.62 7.93 10.02
N ALA A 79 -2.76 7.60 10.63
CA ALA A 79 -2.88 7.43 12.07
C ALA A 79 -2.03 6.26 12.60
N ASP A 80 -2.05 5.11 11.93
CA ASP A 80 -1.25 3.94 12.31
C ASP A 80 0.25 4.23 12.18
N VAL A 81 0.67 4.78 11.03
CA VAL A 81 2.06 5.17 10.78
C VAL A 81 2.53 6.19 11.81
N ALA A 82 1.75 7.24 12.08
CA ALA A 82 2.10 8.23 13.11
C ALA A 82 2.28 7.60 14.49
N ALA A 83 1.41 6.66 14.88
CA ALA A 83 1.53 5.96 16.17
C ALA A 83 2.81 5.11 16.24
N ARG A 84 3.21 4.47 15.13
CA ARG A 84 4.43 3.67 15.05
C ARG A 84 5.69 4.53 15.03
N LEU A 85 5.69 5.64 14.30
CA LEU A 85 6.80 6.61 14.28
C LEU A 85 7.03 7.20 15.67
N ARG A 86 5.96 7.55 16.41
CA ARG A 86 6.08 8.00 17.81
C ARG A 86 6.72 6.95 18.71
N LYS A 87 6.40 5.66 18.54
CA LYS A 87 7.07 4.57 19.29
C LYS A 87 8.56 4.46 18.97
N ARG A 88 8.99 4.92 17.80
CA ARG A 88 10.40 5.03 17.39
C ARG A 88 11.06 6.36 17.81
N GLY A 89 10.34 7.23 18.51
CA GLY A 89 10.86 8.52 18.98
C GLY A 89 10.84 9.65 17.94
N ILE A 90 10.19 9.44 16.80
CA ILE A 90 10.02 10.47 15.76
C ILE A 90 8.94 11.46 16.19
N ALA A 91 9.17 12.75 15.93
CA ALA A 91 8.30 13.81 16.41
C ALA A 91 6.91 13.75 15.77
N ALA A 92 5.90 14.23 16.49
CA ALA A 92 4.53 14.26 15.97
C ALA A 92 4.44 15.16 14.73
N GLY A 93 3.86 14.62 13.66
CA GLY A 93 3.76 15.30 12.37
C GLY A 93 4.95 15.03 11.46
N GLU A 94 6.04 14.41 11.90
CA GLU A 94 7.12 14.00 11.00
C GLU A 94 6.83 12.63 10.41
N PHE A 95 7.01 12.50 9.10
CA PHE A 95 6.87 11.26 8.33
C PHE A 95 8.09 11.10 7.41
N PRO A 96 9.29 10.80 7.93
CA PRO A 96 10.45 10.56 7.09
C PRO A 96 10.21 9.35 6.18
N ALA A 97 10.51 9.49 4.89
CA ALA A 97 10.20 8.45 3.91
C ALA A 97 10.85 7.09 4.23
N GLU A 98 12.12 7.11 4.60
CA GLU A 98 12.90 5.93 5.01
C GLU A 98 12.23 5.20 6.18
N ASP A 99 11.89 5.92 7.25
CA ASP A 99 11.23 5.35 8.44
C ASP A 99 9.85 4.74 8.12
N VAL A 100 9.06 5.44 7.30
CA VAL A 100 7.72 4.96 6.93
C VAL A 100 7.80 3.74 6.02
N ILE A 101 8.71 3.73 5.03
CA ILE A 101 8.93 2.57 4.17
C ILE A 101 9.42 1.37 5.01
N ALA A 102 10.29 1.62 6.00
CA ALA A 102 10.71 0.60 6.97
C ALA A 102 9.57 0.10 7.86
N LEU A 103 8.50 0.88 8.08
CA LEU A 103 7.27 0.40 8.72
C LEU A 103 6.37 -0.40 7.76
N GLY A 104 6.45 -0.14 6.45
CA GLY A 104 5.79 -0.92 5.41
C GLY A 104 6.23 -2.39 5.39
N ALA A 105 7.43 -2.70 5.88
CA ALA A 105 7.90 -4.05 6.17
C ALA A 105 7.05 -4.81 7.22
N GLY A 106 6.25 -4.10 8.03
CA GLY A 106 5.41 -4.65 9.09
C GLY A 106 3.93 -4.30 8.94
N GLU A 107 3.41 -4.34 7.70
CA GLU A 107 1.98 -4.19 7.34
C GLU A 107 1.37 -2.79 7.48
N ALA A 108 2.12 -1.77 7.93
CA ALA A 108 1.57 -0.43 8.20
C ALA A 108 1.07 0.34 6.96
N VAL A 109 1.56 -0.05 5.78
CA VAL A 109 1.11 0.45 4.46
C VAL A 109 0.51 -0.71 3.63
N GLY A 110 0.23 -1.84 4.31
CA GLY A 110 -0.06 -3.13 3.69
C GLY A 110 -1.50 -3.26 3.21
N GLY A 111 -1.65 -3.73 1.97
CA GLY A 111 -2.93 -4.00 1.32
C GLY A 111 -2.75 -4.42 -0.14
N GLU A 112 -3.78 -4.23 -0.97
CA GLU A 112 -3.76 -4.52 -2.42
C GLU A 112 -2.84 -3.57 -3.23
N HIS A 113 -2.29 -2.53 -2.60
CA HIS A 113 -1.60 -1.42 -3.25
C HIS A 113 -0.09 -1.41 -3.03
N ALA A 114 0.36 -1.95 -1.89
CA ALA A 114 1.75 -2.04 -1.53
C ALA A 114 2.01 -3.22 -0.60
N PHE A 115 3.18 -3.84 -0.75
CA PHE A 115 3.66 -4.88 0.15
C PHE A 115 5.17 -4.81 0.30
N ALA A 116 5.66 -5.36 1.41
CA ALA A 116 7.07 -5.62 1.59
C ALA A 116 7.36 -7.12 1.45
N VAL A 117 8.48 -7.45 0.82
CA VAL A 117 8.93 -8.83 0.71
C VAL A 117 10.39 -8.94 1.12
N ASN A 118 10.68 -9.87 2.03
CA ASN A 118 12.06 -10.16 2.42
C ASN A 118 12.82 -10.62 1.18
N ARG A 119 14.05 -10.11 1.00
CA ARG A 119 14.89 -10.41 -0.17
C ARG A 119 15.20 -11.91 -0.31
N ASP A 120 15.18 -12.63 0.80
CA ASP A 120 15.45 -14.07 0.86
C ASP A 120 14.17 -14.91 0.82
N ASP A 121 12.99 -14.30 0.95
CA ASP A 121 11.69 -14.99 0.94
C ASP A 121 11.03 -14.89 -0.43
N GLY A 122 11.29 -15.90 -1.25
CA GLY A 122 10.68 -16.02 -2.56
C GLY A 122 9.21 -16.44 -2.55
N GLU A 123 8.71 -17.12 -1.52
CA GLU A 123 7.36 -17.69 -1.53
C GLU A 123 6.31 -16.60 -1.33
N SER A 124 6.56 -15.69 -0.39
CA SER A 124 5.67 -14.56 -0.10
C SER A 124 5.49 -13.63 -1.31
N PHE A 125 6.53 -13.42 -2.12
CA PHE A 125 6.42 -12.60 -3.35
C PHE A 125 5.32 -13.10 -4.29
N SER A 126 5.26 -14.42 -4.51
CA SER A 126 4.30 -15.01 -5.46
C SER A 126 2.86 -14.78 -5.04
N ALA A 127 2.57 -14.85 -3.73
CA ALA A 127 1.24 -14.59 -3.21
C ALA A 127 0.88 -13.11 -3.40
N TYR A 128 1.72 -12.20 -2.91
CA TYR A 128 1.43 -10.77 -2.96
C TYR A 128 1.31 -10.21 -4.38
N ILE A 129 2.17 -10.67 -5.29
CA ILE A 129 2.13 -10.17 -6.67
C ILE A 129 0.88 -10.66 -7.42
N ARG A 130 0.35 -11.84 -7.08
CA ARG A 130 -0.94 -12.31 -7.61
C ARG A 130 -2.10 -11.49 -7.06
N ASP A 131 -2.09 -11.13 -5.78
CA ASP A 131 -3.11 -10.26 -5.20
C ASP A 131 -3.14 -8.89 -5.89
N MET A 132 -1.95 -8.31 -6.16
CA MET A 132 -1.84 -7.10 -6.97
C MET A 132 -2.36 -7.30 -8.41
N ALA A 133 -2.12 -8.44 -9.04
CA ALA A 133 -2.62 -8.71 -10.39
C ALA A 133 -4.16 -8.84 -10.42
N ALA A 134 -4.74 -9.50 -9.41
CA ALA A 134 -6.18 -9.68 -9.26
C ALA A 134 -6.93 -8.34 -9.18
N ARG A 135 -6.36 -7.34 -8.49
CA ARG A 135 -6.86 -5.96 -8.46
C ARG A 135 -7.00 -5.34 -9.86
N PHE A 136 -6.08 -5.65 -10.76
CA PHE A 136 -6.10 -5.23 -12.17
C PHE A 136 -6.79 -6.24 -13.11
N ARG A 137 -7.50 -7.24 -12.53
CA ARG A 137 -8.32 -8.23 -13.23
C ARG A 137 -7.54 -9.04 -14.25
N PHE A 138 -6.38 -9.54 -13.85
CA PHE A 138 -5.61 -10.46 -14.66
C PHE A 138 -4.84 -11.46 -13.83
N ASP A 139 -4.63 -12.63 -14.41
CA ASP A 139 -3.72 -13.64 -13.87
C ASP A 139 -2.33 -13.42 -14.46
N LEU A 140 -1.31 -13.56 -13.62
CA LEU A 140 0.07 -13.56 -14.07
C LEU A 140 0.34 -14.87 -14.81
N ALA A 141 0.93 -14.78 -16.00
CA ALA A 141 1.60 -15.92 -16.59
C ALA A 141 2.73 -16.34 -15.63
N ASP A 142 2.86 -17.65 -15.38
CA ASP A 142 3.79 -18.23 -14.40
C ASP A 142 5.19 -17.61 -14.47
N GLY A 143 5.39 -16.58 -13.65
CA GLY A 143 6.65 -15.86 -13.43
C GLY A 143 7.30 -16.27 -12.11
N THR A 144 6.84 -17.37 -11.51
CA THR A 144 7.23 -17.86 -10.19
C THR A 144 8.31 -18.95 -10.28
N SER A 145 9.28 -18.77 -11.17
CA SER A 145 10.48 -19.62 -11.15
C SER A 145 11.24 -19.42 -9.82
N HIS A 146 12.12 -20.36 -9.47
CA HIS A 146 13.06 -20.21 -8.34
C HIS A 146 14.17 -19.17 -8.61
N ALA A 147 13.99 -18.26 -9.58
CA ALA A 147 14.95 -17.21 -9.85
C ALA A 147 15.05 -16.21 -8.67
N PRO A 148 16.17 -15.50 -8.54
CA PRO A 148 16.29 -14.40 -7.60
C PRO A 148 15.14 -13.39 -7.74
N LEU A 149 14.71 -12.78 -6.63
CA LEU A 149 13.59 -11.83 -6.63
C LEU A 149 13.71 -10.70 -7.66
N PRO A 150 14.88 -10.07 -7.88
CA PRO A 150 15.03 -9.05 -8.93
C PRO A 150 14.67 -9.55 -10.33
N GLU A 151 15.03 -10.79 -10.66
CA GLU A 151 14.70 -11.39 -11.95
C GLU A 151 13.21 -11.67 -12.07
N ARG A 152 12.58 -12.12 -10.98
CA ARG A 152 11.12 -12.33 -10.92
C ARG A 152 10.35 -11.02 -11.07
N MET A 153 10.80 -9.94 -10.43
CA MET A 153 10.22 -8.60 -10.60
C MET A 153 10.30 -8.13 -12.05
N ARG A 154 11.47 -8.30 -12.69
CA ARG A 154 11.65 -8.01 -14.12
C ARG A 154 10.74 -8.84 -15.02
N ALA A 155 10.50 -10.10 -14.68
CA ALA A 155 9.64 -10.99 -15.45
C ALA A 155 8.15 -10.62 -15.36
N VAL A 156 7.66 -10.19 -14.19
CA VAL A 156 6.24 -9.82 -14.00
C VAL A 156 5.93 -8.40 -14.47
N TYR A 157 6.90 -7.49 -14.44
CA TYR A 157 6.69 -6.07 -14.74
C TYR A 157 6.02 -5.80 -16.11
N PRO A 158 6.43 -6.43 -17.23
CA PRO A 158 5.76 -6.25 -18.52
C PRO A 158 4.28 -6.66 -18.52
N GLN A 159 3.90 -7.62 -17.68
CA GLN A 159 2.52 -8.11 -17.59
C GLN A 159 1.61 -7.06 -16.96
N PHE A 160 2.09 -6.35 -15.93
CA PHE A 160 1.39 -5.20 -15.34
C PHE A 160 1.29 -4.03 -16.32
N LEU A 161 2.37 -3.71 -17.02
CA LEU A 161 2.36 -2.65 -18.03
C LEU A 161 1.32 -2.90 -19.13
N ALA A 162 1.19 -4.16 -19.58
CA ALA A 162 0.18 -4.55 -20.56
C ALA A 162 -1.27 -4.33 -20.07
N ARG A 163 -1.47 -4.21 -18.76
CA ARG A 163 -2.75 -3.95 -18.09
C ARG A 163 -2.90 -2.51 -17.59
N ASN A 164 -2.09 -1.59 -18.12
CA ASN A 164 -2.07 -0.19 -17.71
C ASN A 164 -1.82 -0.02 -16.21
N ALA A 165 -0.96 -0.84 -15.63
CA ALA A 165 -0.49 -0.75 -14.26
C ALA A 165 1.04 -0.62 -14.23
N VAL A 166 1.58 0.17 -13.33
CA VAL A 166 3.02 0.31 -13.14
C VAL A 166 3.37 -0.19 -11.74
N LEU A 167 4.23 -1.21 -11.69
CA LEU A 167 4.81 -1.70 -10.46
C LEU A 167 6.10 -0.93 -10.15
N TYR A 168 6.15 -0.33 -8.97
CA TYR A 168 7.29 0.42 -8.46
C TYR A 168 7.97 -0.32 -7.32
N CYS A 169 9.26 -0.07 -7.15
CA CYS A 169 10.05 -0.43 -5.99
C CYS A 169 10.54 0.85 -5.31
N ALA A 170 10.44 0.94 -3.99
CA ALA A 170 11.08 1.99 -3.20
C ALA A 170 12.48 1.58 -2.76
N LYS A 171 13.34 2.56 -2.52
CA LYS A 171 14.64 2.36 -1.88
C LYS A 171 14.44 2.00 -0.41
N THR A 172 15.22 1.04 0.05
CA THR A 172 15.25 0.58 1.45
C THR A 172 16.72 0.45 1.87
N ASP A 173 16.99 0.43 3.17
CA ASP A 173 18.35 0.18 3.69
C ASP A 173 18.79 -1.29 3.61
N GLY A 174 18.03 -2.11 2.87
CA GLY A 174 18.26 -3.54 2.70
C GLY A 174 17.24 -4.40 3.44
N GLY A 175 17.42 -5.73 3.34
CA GLY A 175 16.59 -6.74 4.02
C GLY A 175 15.23 -7.03 3.37
N PHE A 176 14.61 -6.05 2.70
CA PHE A 176 13.36 -6.25 1.96
C PHE A 176 13.25 -5.36 0.72
N TYR A 177 12.35 -5.72 -0.18
CA TYR A 177 11.83 -4.86 -1.24
C TYR A 177 10.47 -4.33 -0.81
N PHE A 178 10.23 -3.04 -1.02
CA PHE A 178 8.90 -2.44 -0.86
C PHE A 178 8.33 -2.16 -2.25
N LEU A 179 7.29 -2.91 -2.61
CA LEU A 179 6.65 -2.86 -3.92
C LEU A 179 5.31 -2.16 -3.83
N MET A 180 5.01 -1.31 -4.81
CA MET A 180 3.77 -0.53 -4.89
C MET A 180 3.22 -0.61 -6.31
N ILE A 181 1.89 -0.61 -6.45
CA ILE A 181 1.24 -0.67 -7.75
C ILE A 181 0.25 0.48 -7.95
N VAL A 182 0.37 1.17 -9.08
CA VAL A 182 -0.53 2.28 -9.45
C VAL A 182 -1.02 2.14 -10.89
N PRO A 183 -2.22 2.65 -11.23
CA PRO A 183 -2.63 2.76 -12.63
C PRO A 183 -1.67 3.66 -13.41
N LYS A 184 -1.38 3.29 -14.66
CA LYS A 184 -0.41 4.00 -15.52
C LYS A 184 -0.76 5.47 -15.74
N ARG A 185 -2.05 5.81 -15.77
CA ARG A 185 -2.53 7.20 -15.90
C ARG A 185 -2.15 8.08 -14.69
N ASP A 186 -1.91 7.49 -13.52
CA ASP A 186 -1.64 8.18 -12.26
C ASP A 186 -0.14 8.14 -11.90
N SER A 187 0.68 7.56 -12.79
CA SER A 187 2.12 7.27 -12.61
C SER A 187 2.97 8.53 -12.44
N GLU A 188 2.73 9.58 -13.23
CA GLU A 188 3.51 10.83 -13.13
C GLU A 188 3.25 11.55 -11.81
N ASP A 189 1.98 11.61 -11.38
CA ASP A 189 1.59 12.21 -10.11
C ASP A 189 2.12 11.40 -8.93
N PHE A 190 2.14 10.07 -9.04
CA PHE A 190 2.72 9.20 -8.02
C PHE A 190 4.22 9.46 -7.83
N VAL A 191 5.00 9.54 -8.92
CA VAL A 191 6.43 9.83 -8.88
C VAL A 191 6.70 11.22 -8.30
N ARG A 192 5.91 12.22 -8.71
CA ARG A 192 6.03 13.59 -8.18
C ARG A 192 5.73 13.64 -6.68
N ALA A 193 4.67 12.98 -6.23
CA ALA A 193 4.30 12.93 -4.82
C ALA A 193 5.37 12.20 -3.99
N ALA A 194 5.95 11.11 -4.51
CA ALA A 194 7.06 10.41 -3.85
C ALA A 194 8.29 11.32 -3.69
N GLN A 195 8.66 12.08 -4.74
CA GLN A 195 9.76 13.03 -4.70
C GLN A 195 9.53 14.16 -3.69
N LEU A 196 8.33 14.73 -3.64
CA LEU A 196 7.96 15.77 -2.67
C LEU A 196 8.03 15.26 -1.23
N TRP A 197 7.69 13.99 -1.02
CA TRP A 197 7.78 13.34 0.28
C TRP A 197 9.21 12.93 0.66
N GLY A 198 10.11 12.80 -0.32
CA GLY A 198 11.50 12.36 -0.13
C GLY A 198 11.69 10.86 -0.30
N ALA A 199 10.73 10.13 -0.86
CA ALA A 199 10.86 8.72 -1.20
C ALA A 199 11.54 8.54 -2.57
N GLU A 200 12.62 7.77 -2.59
CA GLU A 200 13.23 7.31 -3.84
C GLU A 200 12.49 6.07 -4.35
N ILE A 201 11.82 6.18 -5.49
CA ILE A 201 11.13 5.08 -6.15
C ILE A 201 11.59 4.92 -7.60
N ARG A 202 11.47 3.70 -8.13
CA ARG A 202 11.76 3.38 -9.53
C ARG A 202 10.88 2.24 -10.03
N PRO A 203 10.66 2.09 -11.34
CA PRO A 203 10.01 0.92 -11.90
C PRO A 203 10.66 -0.40 -11.43
N ALA A 204 9.83 -1.41 -11.17
CA ALA A 204 10.27 -2.69 -10.61
C ALA A 204 11.04 -3.59 -11.60
N ASP A 205 11.19 -3.20 -12.86
CA ASP A 205 12.13 -3.83 -13.80
C ASP A 205 13.60 -3.43 -13.54
N GLN A 206 13.82 -2.40 -12.74
CA GLN A 206 15.14 -1.91 -12.35
C GLN A 206 15.26 -1.80 -10.83
N PRO A 207 14.94 -2.84 -10.03
CA PRO A 207 14.84 -2.71 -8.57
C PRO A 207 16.14 -2.20 -7.92
N PHE A 208 16.03 -1.61 -6.73
CA PHE A 208 17.20 -1.19 -5.94
C PHE A 208 18.00 -2.43 -5.48
N ASP A 209 19.32 -2.38 -5.55
CA ASP A 209 20.18 -3.50 -5.14
C ASP A 209 20.20 -3.78 -3.64
#